data_AF-A0A1J4WCL0-F1
#
_entry.id   AF-A0A1J4WCL0-F1
#
_cell.length_a   1.000
_cell.length_b   1.000
_cell.length_c   1.000
_cell.angle_alpha   90.00
_cell.angle_beta   90.00
_cell.angle_gamma   90.00
#
_symmetry.space_group_name_H-M   'P 1'
#
loop_
_entity.id
_entity.type
_entity.pdbx_description
1 polymer ?
#
loop_
_entity_poly.entity_id
_entity_poly.type
_entity_poly.pdbx_seq_one_letter_code
_entity_poly.pdbx_strand_id
1 'polypeptide(L)'
;MGPKLGIYLKNYPREISKGDLVEVTFYKDDKNYLYLTKFNTLLNLRTEVIDYLSFRKGEKISLSIKKLKSLARTQKLFREGKIDLLHLVPQESSNGYPIVVKSIRQDDEEKIVLWCFHNRGSCMQIELRRFIDIDSFGRFLGLMQSEGNKNNFKNVEFANASLKEHKDFVRYLHLLGINSELINVDCIHTSQREKAKDAISSYEKKVGIAVKNVYSSDNNKYGLGFKLKIRNVIFANIVMFSMDKIRKLITERKWNRNLTLLAEAYFAKLLSGDGNVDLAFKNRRLPQGRIKITDGNLDYLQDYQILMKRFGFNPRLLEKHIIVRSYFKLDQAKWLLKIKAFENNPNSKKLQTFINARTK
;
A
#
# COMPACT_ATOMS: atom_id res chain seq x y z
N MET A 1 21.08 27.21 14.09
CA MET A 1 20.60 26.01 14.82
C MET A 1 20.40 26.41 16.27
N GLY A 2 19.15 26.49 16.74
CA GLY A 2 18.86 26.85 18.13
C GLY A 2 19.37 25.80 19.12
N PRO A 3 19.58 26.16 20.39
CA PRO A 3 20.02 25.21 21.41
C PRO A 3 18.97 24.10 21.58
N LYS A 4 19.38 22.85 21.37
CA LYS A 4 18.51 21.68 21.64
C LYS A 4 18.40 21.50 23.15
N LEU A 5 17.18 21.51 23.69
CA LEU A 5 16.95 21.11 25.08
C LEU A 5 17.20 19.60 25.20
N GLY A 6 17.93 19.22 26.23
CA GLY A 6 18.25 17.84 26.54
C GLY A 6 18.00 17.55 28.01
N ILE A 7 17.59 16.33 28.30
CA ILE A 7 17.37 15.84 29.66
C ILE A 7 18.48 14.85 29.96
N TYR A 8 19.24 15.14 31.01
CA TYR A 8 20.22 14.21 31.52
C TYR A 8 19.59 13.34 32.60
N LEU A 9 19.54 12.04 32.36
CA LEU A 9 18.98 11.04 33.26
C LEU A 9 20.10 10.49 34.16
N LYS A 10 20.23 11.06 35.36
CA LYS A 10 21.20 10.57 36.36
C LYS A 10 20.81 9.19 36.91
N ASN A 11 19.51 8.97 37.11
CA ASN A 11 18.93 7.72 37.61
C ASN A 11 17.86 7.24 36.63
N TYR A 12 17.93 5.98 36.22
CA TYR A 12 16.96 5.32 35.36
C TYR A 12 16.84 3.83 35.72
N PRO A 13 15.75 3.14 35.32
CA PRO A 13 15.54 1.74 35.67
C PRO A 13 16.71 0.85 35.21
N ARG A 14 17.21 -0.03 36.11
CA ARG A 14 18.36 -0.92 35.83
C ARG A 14 18.14 -1.87 34.65
N GLU A 15 16.89 -2.16 34.31
CA GLU A 15 16.51 -3.03 33.19
C GLU A 15 16.68 -2.38 31.81
N ILE A 16 16.96 -1.08 31.77
CA ILE A 16 17.10 -0.30 30.54
C ILE A 16 18.58 -0.05 30.27
N SER A 17 19.06 -0.55 29.15
CA SER A 17 20.43 -0.38 28.66
C SER A 17 20.50 0.66 27.55
N LYS A 18 21.67 1.28 27.37
CA LYS A 18 21.92 2.18 26.24
C LYS A 18 21.61 1.47 24.92
N GLY A 19 20.82 2.10 24.07
CA GLY A 19 20.38 1.53 22.80
C GLY A 19 19.08 0.74 22.85
N ASP A 20 18.58 0.37 24.04
CA ASP A 20 17.26 -0.23 24.18
C ASP A 20 16.20 0.70 23.61
N LEU A 21 15.19 0.13 22.94
CA LEU A 21 14.05 0.93 22.53
C LEU A 21 13.15 1.20 23.75
N VAL A 22 12.87 2.46 24.00
CA VAL A 22 12.06 2.90 25.13
C VAL A 22 10.94 3.82 24.72
N GLU A 23 9.82 3.66 25.40
CA GLU A 23 8.71 4.60 25.44
C GLU A 23 8.96 5.59 26.58
N VAL A 24 9.07 6.87 26.23
CA VAL A 24 9.26 7.98 27.16
C VAL A 24 7.99 8.81 27.15
N THR A 25 7.29 8.85 28.29
CA THR A 25 6.17 9.78 28.48
C THR A 25 6.65 10.96 29.28
N PHE A 26 6.55 12.16 28.71
CA PHE A 26 6.84 13.41 29.40
C PHE A 26 5.53 13.96 29.98
N TYR A 27 5.58 14.47 31.22
CA TYR A 27 4.44 15.04 31.91
C TYR A 27 4.75 16.48 32.31
N LYS A 28 3.81 17.40 32.03
CA LYS A 28 3.83 18.77 32.54
C LYS A 28 2.39 19.24 32.73
N ASP A 29 2.05 19.64 33.94
CA ASP A 29 0.68 20.01 34.31
C ASP A 29 -0.30 18.89 33.91
N ASP A 30 -1.42 19.23 33.24
CA ASP A 30 -2.41 18.27 32.74
C ASP A 30 -2.07 17.68 31.36
N LYS A 31 -0.89 18.01 30.80
CA LYS A 31 -0.46 17.55 29.48
C LYS A 31 0.54 16.41 29.62
N ASN A 32 0.45 15.46 28.71
CA ASN A 32 1.46 14.44 28.52
C ASN A 32 1.82 14.30 27.04
N TYR A 33 3.07 13.89 26.78
CA TYR A 33 3.53 13.61 25.43
C TYR A 33 4.31 12.30 25.41
N LEU A 34 3.87 11.37 24.56
CA LEU A 34 4.49 10.08 24.37
C LEU A 34 5.53 10.14 23.24
N TYR A 35 6.74 9.68 23.50
CA TYR A 35 7.83 9.67 22.54
C TYR A 35 8.61 8.35 22.60
N LEU A 36 8.90 7.76 21.43
CA LEU A 36 9.70 6.54 21.32
C LEU A 36 11.11 6.85 20.82
N THR A 37 12.11 6.30 21.51
CA THR A 37 13.52 6.55 21.18
C THR A 37 14.43 5.41 21.61
N LYS A 38 15.62 5.34 21.00
CA LYS A 38 16.70 4.53 21.57
C LYS A 38 17.20 5.21 22.83
N PHE A 39 17.21 4.47 23.93
CA PHE A 39 17.60 4.95 25.23
C PHE A 39 19.06 5.43 25.22
N ASN A 40 19.26 6.62 25.77
CA ASN A 40 20.56 7.18 26.06
C ASN A 40 20.42 8.01 27.34
N THR A 41 21.52 8.15 28.09
CA THR A 41 21.53 8.93 29.34
C THR A 41 21.25 10.41 29.09
N LEU A 42 21.56 10.90 27.89
CA LEU A 42 21.12 12.19 27.38
C LEU A 42 19.98 12.01 26.38
N LEU A 43 18.77 12.40 26.77
CA LEU A 43 17.62 12.43 25.88
C LEU A 43 17.47 13.83 25.28
N ASN A 44 17.69 13.96 23.98
CA ASN A 44 17.40 15.20 23.26
C ASN A 44 15.89 15.34 23.07
N LEU A 45 15.32 16.45 23.52
CA LEU A 45 13.91 16.77 23.28
C LEU A 45 13.72 17.26 21.84
N ARG A 46 12.67 16.75 21.19
CA ARG A 46 12.23 17.27 19.88
C ARG A 46 11.49 18.58 20.09
N THR A 47 11.60 19.49 19.11
CA THR A 47 10.89 20.77 19.11
C THR A 47 9.39 20.60 19.35
N GLU A 48 8.77 19.59 18.74
CA GLU A 48 7.36 19.23 18.94
C GLU A 48 7.00 19.00 20.42
N VAL A 49 7.86 18.29 21.17
CA VAL A 49 7.65 18.02 22.61
C VAL A 49 7.82 19.29 23.41
N ILE A 50 8.86 20.07 23.09
CA ILE A 50 9.17 21.34 23.76
C ILE A 50 8.01 22.31 23.58
N ASP A 51 7.48 22.43 22.37
CA ASP A 51 6.41 23.36 22.05
C ASP A 51 5.08 22.92 22.69
N TYR A 52 4.72 21.64 22.54
CA TYR A 52 3.47 21.08 23.06
C TYR A 52 3.36 21.17 24.58
N LEU A 53 4.45 20.79 25.29
CA LEU A 53 4.53 20.87 26.75
C LEU A 53 5.07 22.22 27.24
N SER A 54 5.45 23.13 26.34
CA SER A 54 6.02 24.44 26.69
C SER A 54 7.20 24.34 27.67
N PHE A 55 8.12 23.40 27.44
CA PHE A 55 9.29 23.20 28.31
C PHE A 55 10.30 24.34 28.23
N ARG A 56 10.87 24.73 29.38
CA ARG A 56 11.92 25.76 29.48
C ARG A 56 13.19 25.18 30.11
N LYS A 57 14.33 25.79 29.79
CA LYS A 57 15.62 25.40 30.38
C LYS A 57 15.58 25.61 31.90
N GLY A 58 16.03 24.61 32.66
CA GLY A 58 16.09 24.66 34.12
C GLY A 58 14.82 24.19 34.83
N GLU A 59 13.74 23.90 34.10
CA GLU A 59 12.52 23.33 34.70
C GLU A 59 12.75 21.89 35.17
N LYS A 60 12.14 21.55 36.30
CA LYS A 60 11.96 20.15 36.71
C LYS A 60 10.82 19.56 35.90
N ILE A 61 11.03 18.35 35.40
CA ILE A 61 10.03 17.63 34.61
C ILE A 61 9.82 16.25 35.22
N SER A 62 8.62 15.72 35.03
CA SER A 62 8.30 14.33 35.35
C SER A 62 8.29 13.53 34.06
N LEU A 63 8.91 12.35 34.08
CA LEU A 63 8.88 11.44 32.94
C LEU A 63 8.78 9.99 33.38
N SER A 64 8.16 9.16 32.53
CA SER A 64 8.15 7.70 32.67
C SER A 64 8.91 7.10 31.51
N ILE A 65 9.81 6.15 31.79
CA ILE A 65 10.54 5.40 30.77
C ILE A 65 10.18 3.93 30.90
N LYS A 66 9.67 3.34 29.83
CA LYS A 66 9.34 1.92 29.76
C LYS A 66 10.08 1.28 28.59
N LYS A 67 10.74 0.15 28.84
CA LYS A 67 11.35 -0.65 27.77
C LYS A 67 10.25 -1.17 26.85
N LEU A 68 10.34 -0.85 25.56
CA LEU A 68 9.37 -1.31 24.59
C LEU A 68 9.76 -2.71 24.11
N LYS A 69 8.84 -3.66 24.27
CA LYS A 69 8.94 -4.98 23.62
C LYS A 69 8.14 -4.95 22.32
N SER A 70 8.80 -5.22 21.20
CA SER A 70 8.15 -5.33 19.91
C SER A 70 7.17 -6.51 19.91
N LEU A 71 5.97 -6.29 19.39
CA LEU A 71 5.00 -7.34 19.19
C LEU A 71 5.48 -8.31 18.12
N ALA A 72 5.49 -9.60 18.45
CA ALA A 72 5.85 -10.65 17.49
C ALA A 72 4.86 -10.67 16.32
N ARG A 73 5.38 -10.90 15.11
CA ARG A 73 4.55 -11.10 13.91
C ARG A 73 3.71 -12.36 14.08
N THR A 74 2.47 -12.32 13.59
CA THR A 74 1.60 -13.50 13.68
C THR A 74 1.96 -14.51 12.61
N GLN A 75 1.69 -15.80 12.88
CA GLN A 75 1.96 -16.89 11.94
C GLN A 75 0.84 -17.06 10.89
N LYS A 76 -0.38 -16.64 11.22
CA LYS A 76 -1.55 -16.78 10.33
C LYS A 76 -1.89 -15.45 9.67
N LEU A 77 -1.97 -15.45 8.34
CA LEU A 77 -2.42 -14.30 7.55
C LEU A 77 -3.90 -13.96 7.81
N PHE A 78 -4.74 -14.99 7.96
CA PHE A 78 -6.18 -14.82 8.11
C PHE A 78 -6.61 -15.00 9.56
N ARG A 79 -7.42 -14.08 10.07
CA ARG A 79 -8.13 -14.17 11.36
C ARG A 79 -9.55 -13.68 11.18
N GLU A 80 -10.53 -14.50 11.56
CA GLU A 80 -11.96 -14.12 11.55
C GLU A 80 -12.45 -13.55 10.20
N GLY A 81 -11.98 -14.13 9.09
CA GLY A 81 -12.36 -13.68 7.74
C GLY A 81 -11.73 -12.35 7.31
N LYS A 82 -10.72 -11.85 8.03
CA LYS A 82 -9.93 -10.66 7.70
C LYS A 82 -8.45 -11.00 7.53
N ILE A 83 -7.71 -10.09 6.90
CA ILE A 83 -6.24 -10.08 6.85
C ILE A 83 -5.71 -9.47 8.14
N ASP A 84 -4.83 -10.17 8.85
CA ASP A 84 -4.03 -9.63 9.96
C ASP A 84 -2.76 -8.98 9.38
N LEU A 85 -2.74 -7.65 9.24
CA LEU A 85 -1.59 -6.91 8.68
C LEU A 85 -0.32 -7.16 9.49
N LEU A 86 -0.42 -7.50 10.77
CA LEU A 86 0.76 -7.85 11.58
C LEU A 86 1.53 -9.06 11.01
N HIS A 87 0.88 -9.95 10.26
CA HIS A 87 1.54 -11.05 9.54
C HIS A 87 2.38 -10.57 8.33
N LEU A 88 2.06 -9.38 7.82
CA LEU A 88 2.63 -8.78 6.62
C LEU A 88 3.64 -7.66 6.94
N VAL A 89 3.87 -7.35 8.21
CA VAL A 89 4.91 -6.42 8.60
C VAL A 89 6.27 -7.15 8.58
N PRO A 90 7.27 -6.70 7.80
CA PRO A 90 8.59 -7.28 7.85
C PRO A 90 9.28 -6.99 9.20
N GLN A 91 10.26 -7.82 9.58
CA GLN A 91 11.02 -7.60 10.83
C GLN A 91 11.94 -6.39 10.73
N GLU A 92 12.46 -6.13 9.54
CA GLU A 92 13.40 -5.06 9.22
C GLU A 92 12.93 -4.31 7.97
N SER A 93 13.35 -3.06 7.85
CA SER A 93 13.21 -2.27 6.63
C SER A 93 14.25 -2.69 5.58
N SER A 94 14.06 -2.23 4.34
CA SER A 94 15.00 -2.41 3.23
C SER A 94 16.43 -1.92 3.49
N ASN A 95 16.63 -1.07 4.52
CA ASN A 95 17.93 -0.57 4.94
C ASN A 95 18.53 -1.35 6.13
N GLY A 96 17.92 -2.48 6.54
CA GLY A 96 18.36 -3.31 7.66
C GLY A 96 17.99 -2.75 9.04
N TYR A 97 17.12 -1.74 9.13
CA TYR A 97 16.68 -1.21 10.41
C TYR A 97 15.48 -2.00 10.96
N PRO A 98 15.49 -2.43 12.23
CA PRO A 98 14.35 -3.11 12.85
C PRO A 98 13.07 -2.29 12.81
N ILE A 99 11.96 -2.94 12.45
CA ILE A 99 10.61 -2.40 12.53
C ILE A 99 9.96 -2.88 13.82
N VAL A 100 9.79 -1.95 14.75
CA VAL A 100 9.14 -2.23 16.02
C VAL A 100 7.65 -1.99 15.92
N VAL A 101 6.87 -2.86 16.56
CA VAL A 101 5.42 -2.86 16.47
C VAL A 101 4.81 -2.89 17.85
N LYS A 102 3.76 -2.09 18.05
CA LYS A 102 2.89 -2.12 19.23
C LYS A 102 1.45 -2.20 18.75
N SER A 103 0.62 -3.00 19.43
CA SER A 103 -0.82 -2.95 19.23
C SER A 103 -1.43 -1.91 20.16
N ILE A 104 -2.38 -1.13 19.65
CA ILE A 104 -3.22 -0.22 20.41
C ILE A 104 -4.68 -0.49 20.05
N ARG A 105 -5.58 -0.20 20.98
CA ARG A 105 -7.03 -0.22 20.73
C ARG A 105 -7.54 1.22 20.79
N GLN A 106 -8.20 1.66 19.74
CA GLN A 106 -8.79 2.99 19.64
C GLN A 106 -10.17 2.84 18.99
N ASP A 107 -11.22 3.38 19.63
CA ASP A 107 -12.59 3.36 19.11
C ASP A 107 -13.07 1.96 18.69
N ASP A 108 -12.81 0.96 19.54
CA ASP A 108 -13.05 -0.48 19.30
C ASP A 108 -12.31 -1.12 18.12
N GLU A 109 -11.43 -0.37 17.46
CA GLU A 109 -10.56 -0.86 16.41
C GLU A 109 -9.17 -1.20 16.96
N GLU A 110 -8.67 -2.39 16.62
CA GLU A 110 -7.28 -2.75 16.89
C GLU A 110 -6.38 -2.19 15.78
N LYS A 111 -5.38 -1.42 16.17
CA LYS A 111 -4.39 -0.81 15.28
C LYS A 111 -2.99 -1.27 15.66
N ILE A 112 -2.12 -1.31 14.67
CA ILE A 112 -0.69 -1.50 14.86
C ILE A 112 0.01 -0.18 14.61
N VAL A 113 0.81 0.23 15.58
CA VAL A 113 1.72 1.38 15.44
C VAL A 113 3.12 0.83 15.23
N LEU A 114 3.78 1.38 14.22
CA LEU A 114 5.01 0.86 13.65
C LEU A 114 6.07 1.95 13.70
N TRP A 115 7.26 1.57 14.14
CA TRP A 115 8.42 2.48 14.22
C TRP A 115 9.65 1.87 13.58
N CYS A 116 10.45 2.72 12.94
CA CYS A 116 11.73 2.34 12.38
C CYS A 116 12.75 3.44 12.70
N PHE A 117 13.87 3.03 13.32
CA PHE A 117 14.91 3.93 13.78
C PHE A 117 16.12 3.86 12.86
N HIS A 118 16.49 5.01 12.30
CA HIS A 118 17.77 5.16 11.63
C HIS A 118 18.90 5.22 12.68
N ASN A 119 20.11 4.78 12.31
CA ASN A 119 21.28 4.82 13.20
C ASN A 119 21.64 6.23 13.70
N ARG A 120 21.24 7.26 12.96
CA ARG A 120 21.42 8.69 13.33
C ARG A 120 20.35 9.23 14.30
N GLY A 121 19.44 8.38 14.80
CA GLY A 121 18.43 8.74 15.79
C GLY A 121 17.12 9.31 15.24
N SER A 122 16.98 9.47 13.91
CA SER A 122 15.67 9.75 13.32
C SER A 122 14.77 8.52 13.41
N CYS A 123 13.47 8.76 13.62
CA CYS A 123 12.46 7.72 13.71
C CYS A 123 11.34 8.06 12.74
N MET A 124 10.94 7.08 11.94
CA MET A 124 9.67 7.14 11.21
C MET A 124 8.62 6.36 11.98
N GLN A 125 7.39 6.86 11.95
CA GLN A 125 6.22 6.21 12.53
C GLN A 125 5.14 6.07 11.47
N ILE A 126 4.37 5.00 11.55
CA ILE A 126 3.07 4.92 10.89
C ILE A 126 2.10 4.10 11.73
N GLU A 127 0.83 4.47 11.69
CA GLU A 127 -0.26 3.72 12.28
C GLU A 127 -1.08 3.07 11.16
N LEU A 128 -1.41 1.80 11.34
CA LEU A 128 -2.25 1.04 10.42
C LEU A 128 -3.32 0.29 11.20
N ARG A 129 -4.47 0.06 10.57
CA ARG A 129 -5.48 -0.88 11.08
C ARG A 129 -4.91 -2.29 11.08
N ARG A 130 -5.12 -3.06 12.15
CA ARG A 130 -4.58 -4.42 12.22
C ARG A 130 -5.33 -5.38 11.30
N PHE A 131 -6.65 -5.29 11.28
CA PHE A 131 -7.51 -6.22 10.55
C PHE A 131 -8.20 -5.56 9.36
N ILE A 132 -7.98 -6.10 8.17
CA ILE A 132 -8.49 -5.54 6.91
C ILE A 132 -9.37 -6.54 6.19
N ASP A 133 -10.41 -6.05 5.52
CA ASP A 133 -11.23 -6.85 4.62
C ASP A 133 -10.39 -7.50 3.51
N ILE A 134 -10.65 -8.78 3.23
CA ILE A 134 -9.86 -9.58 2.29
C ILE A 134 -10.00 -9.06 0.85
N ASP A 135 -11.23 -8.76 0.41
CA ASP A 135 -11.47 -8.27 -0.97
C ASP A 135 -10.81 -6.90 -1.17
N SER A 136 -11.00 -5.99 -0.22
CA SER A 136 -10.42 -4.65 -0.27
C SER A 136 -8.88 -4.69 -0.31
N PHE A 137 -8.26 -5.53 0.53
CA PHE A 137 -6.81 -5.67 0.54
C PHE A 137 -6.27 -6.36 -0.73
N GLY A 138 -6.96 -7.39 -1.22
CA GLY A 138 -6.61 -8.05 -2.48
C GLY A 138 -6.64 -7.07 -3.65
N ARG A 139 -7.71 -6.27 -3.75
CA ARG A 139 -7.84 -5.22 -4.78
C ARG A 139 -6.75 -4.17 -4.68
N PHE A 140 -6.41 -3.72 -3.47
CA PHE A 140 -5.30 -2.79 -3.24
C PHE A 140 -3.97 -3.35 -3.77
N LEU A 141 -3.63 -4.59 -3.39
CA LEU A 141 -2.39 -5.21 -3.85
C LEU A 141 -2.38 -5.48 -5.36
N GLY A 142 -3.52 -5.87 -5.95
CA GLY A 142 -3.64 -6.04 -7.40
C GLY A 142 -3.42 -4.73 -8.16
N LEU A 143 -3.96 -3.63 -7.63
CA LEU A 143 -3.76 -2.29 -8.20
C LEU A 143 -2.30 -1.81 -8.06
N MET A 144 -1.69 -2.06 -6.90
CA MET A 144 -0.26 -1.80 -6.70
C MET A 144 0.63 -2.67 -7.59
N GLN A 145 0.22 -3.91 -7.86
CA GLN A 145 0.95 -4.79 -8.77
C GLN A 145 0.92 -4.27 -10.20
N SER A 146 -0.18 -3.71 -10.69
CA SER A 146 -0.24 -3.23 -12.09
C SER A 146 0.30 -1.80 -12.26
N GLU A 147 -0.10 -0.89 -11.38
CA GLU A 147 0.11 0.56 -11.57
C GLU A 147 1.08 1.18 -10.56
N GLY A 148 1.51 0.41 -9.56
CA GLY A 148 2.40 0.87 -8.50
C GLY A 148 3.87 0.90 -8.94
N ASN A 149 4.64 1.84 -8.39
CA ASN A 149 6.09 1.82 -8.57
C ASN A 149 6.74 0.72 -7.71
N LYS A 150 7.21 -0.35 -8.37
CA LYS A 150 7.80 -1.54 -7.73
C LYS A 150 9.29 -1.39 -7.38
N ASN A 151 9.94 -0.30 -7.81
CA ASN A 151 11.39 -0.10 -7.69
C ASN A 151 11.77 0.87 -6.56
N ASN A 152 10.80 1.36 -5.79
CA ASN A 152 11.02 2.38 -4.77
C ASN A 152 10.59 1.90 -3.37
N PHE A 153 11.55 1.59 -2.51
CA PHE A 153 11.29 1.18 -1.11
C PHE A 153 11.13 2.35 -0.13
N LYS A 154 11.22 3.59 -0.61
CA LYS A 154 11.09 4.80 0.23
C LYS A 154 9.67 5.34 0.25
N ASN A 155 8.95 5.16 -0.86
CA ASN A 155 7.61 5.72 -1.05
C ASN A 155 6.71 4.69 -1.72
N VAL A 156 5.44 4.68 -1.32
CA VAL A 156 4.39 4.07 -2.14
C VAL A 156 3.96 5.10 -3.17
N GLU A 157 4.05 4.75 -4.45
CA GLU A 157 3.67 5.63 -5.55
C GLU A 157 2.67 4.95 -6.47
N PHE A 158 1.64 5.69 -6.87
CA PHE A 158 0.60 5.25 -7.78
C PHE A 158 0.34 6.34 -8.83
N ALA A 159 0.30 5.95 -10.10
CA ALA A 159 -0.04 6.85 -11.19
C ALA A 159 -0.94 6.10 -12.17
N ASN A 160 -2.05 6.73 -12.56
CA ASN A 160 -2.97 6.18 -13.55
C ASN A 160 -3.73 7.31 -14.24
N ALA A 161 -4.19 7.09 -15.48
CA ALA A 161 -4.99 8.06 -16.21
C ALA A 161 -6.45 8.17 -15.69
N SER A 162 -6.97 7.10 -15.08
CA SER A 162 -8.33 7.04 -14.56
C SER A 162 -8.46 7.67 -13.18
N LEU A 163 -9.21 8.78 -13.08
CA LEU A 163 -9.54 9.41 -11.79
C LEU A 163 -10.29 8.47 -10.84
N LYS A 164 -11.04 7.48 -11.38
CA LYS A 164 -11.73 6.49 -10.55
C LYS A 164 -10.74 5.54 -9.89
N GLU A 165 -9.66 5.16 -10.56
CA GLU A 165 -8.61 4.33 -9.95
C GLU A 165 -7.84 5.10 -8.86
N HIS A 166 -7.63 6.42 -9.04
CA HIS A 166 -7.12 7.28 -7.95
C HIS A 166 -8.05 7.28 -6.74
N LYS A 167 -9.36 7.44 -6.96
CA LYS A 167 -10.38 7.40 -5.88
C LYS A 167 -10.39 6.04 -5.16
N ASP A 168 -10.35 4.95 -5.91
CA ASP A 168 -10.27 3.60 -5.35
C ASP A 168 -8.98 3.42 -4.53
N PHE A 169 -7.85 3.90 -5.04
CA PHE A 169 -6.57 3.83 -4.34
C PHE A 169 -6.60 4.58 -3.01
N VAL A 170 -7.09 5.83 -3.00
CA VAL A 170 -7.28 6.62 -1.77
C VAL A 170 -8.21 5.91 -0.78
N ARG A 171 -9.32 5.33 -1.27
CA ARG A 171 -10.22 4.55 -0.42
C ARG A 171 -9.50 3.36 0.24
N TYR A 172 -8.68 2.62 -0.51
CA TYR A 172 -7.92 1.50 0.06
C TYR A 172 -6.89 1.97 1.10
N LEU A 173 -6.24 3.12 0.87
CA LEU A 173 -5.33 3.72 1.84
C LEU A 173 -6.07 4.07 3.16
N HIS A 174 -7.26 4.67 3.07
CA HIS A 174 -8.07 4.93 4.27
C HIS A 174 -8.51 3.64 4.96
N LEU A 175 -8.84 2.59 4.22
CA LEU A 175 -9.15 1.28 4.80
C LEU A 175 -7.98 0.67 5.54
N LEU A 176 -6.73 0.99 5.16
CA LEU A 176 -5.51 0.62 5.88
C LEU A 176 -5.23 1.49 7.12
N GLY A 177 -6.00 2.57 7.33
CA GLY A 177 -5.78 3.53 8.41
C GLY A 177 -4.87 4.71 8.02
N ILE A 178 -4.55 4.90 6.74
CA ILE A 178 -3.74 6.02 6.28
C ILE A 178 -4.56 7.31 6.28
N ASN A 179 -4.10 8.32 7.03
CA ASN A 179 -4.68 9.66 7.02
C ASN A 179 -4.37 10.40 5.69
N SER A 180 -5.35 11.15 5.17
CA SER A 180 -5.22 12.03 4.01
C SER A 180 -4.01 12.96 4.07
N GLU A 181 -3.60 13.40 5.26
CA GLU A 181 -2.43 14.27 5.43
C GLU A 181 -1.12 13.63 4.94
N LEU A 182 -1.00 12.31 5.07
CA LEU A 182 0.17 11.52 4.61
C LEU A 182 0.18 11.32 3.10
N ILE A 183 -0.95 11.54 2.43
CA ILE A 183 -1.12 11.38 0.99
C ILE A 183 -0.69 12.68 0.32
N ASN A 184 0.25 12.58 -0.62
CA ASN A 184 0.68 13.71 -1.45
C ASN A 184 0.30 13.43 -2.89
N VAL A 185 -0.31 14.41 -3.55
CA VAL A 185 -0.65 14.34 -4.97
C VAL A 185 0.19 15.37 -5.71
N ASP A 186 0.89 14.89 -6.73
CA ASP A 186 1.64 15.71 -7.68
C ASP A 186 0.89 15.74 -9.02
N CYS A 187 0.69 16.93 -9.58
CA CYS A 187 0.22 17.13 -10.95
C CYS A 187 1.43 17.44 -11.85
N ILE A 188 1.61 16.68 -12.93
CA ILE A 188 2.69 16.86 -13.90
C ILE A 188 2.06 17.23 -15.25
N HIS A 189 2.47 18.35 -15.85
CA HIS A 189 1.94 18.83 -17.13
C HIS A 189 3.03 19.29 -18.11
N THR A 190 2.77 19.22 -19.42
CA THR A 190 3.59 19.88 -20.45
C THR A 190 2.90 21.19 -20.85
N SER A 191 3.45 22.33 -20.42
CA SER A 191 3.18 23.70 -20.96
C SER A 191 1.72 24.22 -21.03
N GLN A 192 0.70 23.45 -20.65
CA GLN A 192 -0.73 23.82 -20.68
C GLN A 192 -1.26 24.22 -19.29
N ARG A 193 -0.75 25.33 -18.75
CA ARG A 193 -1.00 25.75 -17.35
C ARG A 193 -2.48 26.01 -17.03
N GLU A 194 -3.26 26.55 -17.97
CA GLU A 194 -4.71 26.79 -17.83
C GLU A 194 -5.48 25.47 -17.69
N LYS A 195 -5.28 24.52 -18.61
CA LYS A 195 -5.90 23.19 -18.57
C LYS A 195 -5.52 22.39 -17.31
N ALA A 196 -4.32 22.65 -16.76
CA ALA A 196 -3.91 22.02 -15.51
C ALA A 196 -4.76 22.46 -14.33
N LYS A 197 -5.20 23.72 -14.26
CA LYS A 197 -6.09 24.20 -13.17
C LYS A 197 -7.43 23.49 -13.18
N ASP A 198 -8.09 23.39 -14.33
CA ASP A 198 -9.38 22.71 -14.45
C ASP A 198 -9.27 21.22 -14.13
N ALA A 199 -8.18 20.59 -14.58
CA ALA A 199 -7.90 19.20 -14.28
C ALA A 199 -7.66 18.97 -12.77
N ILE A 200 -6.93 19.87 -12.10
CA ILE A 200 -6.71 19.83 -10.65
C ILE A 200 -8.05 19.96 -9.92
N SER A 201 -8.86 20.98 -10.23
CA SER A 201 -10.19 21.16 -9.60
C SER A 201 -11.09 19.94 -9.80
N SER A 202 -11.08 19.35 -10.99
CA SER A 202 -11.81 18.11 -11.30
C SER A 202 -11.27 16.90 -10.52
N TYR A 203 -9.96 16.79 -10.38
CA TYR A 203 -9.29 15.75 -9.59
C TYR A 203 -9.69 15.84 -8.12
N GLU A 204 -9.49 17.00 -7.50
CA GLU A 204 -9.77 17.22 -6.08
C GLU A 204 -11.25 16.95 -5.75
N LYS A 205 -12.16 17.41 -6.61
CA LYS A 205 -13.60 17.15 -6.45
C LYS A 205 -13.96 15.66 -6.55
N LYS A 206 -13.34 14.91 -7.47
CA LYS A 206 -13.71 13.51 -7.73
C LYS A 206 -13.00 12.53 -6.80
N VAL A 207 -11.74 12.78 -6.49
CA VAL A 207 -10.87 11.92 -5.68
C VAL A 207 -10.96 12.29 -4.19
N GLY A 208 -11.20 13.56 -3.87
CA GLY A 208 -11.32 14.04 -2.49
C GLY A 208 -9.98 14.33 -1.79
N ILE A 209 -8.88 14.46 -2.56
CA ILE A 209 -7.54 14.77 -2.03
C ILE A 209 -6.98 15.97 -2.78
N ALA A 210 -6.45 16.94 -2.02
CA ALA A 210 -5.84 18.16 -2.56
C ALA A 210 -4.52 17.86 -3.29
N VAL A 211 -4.30 18.55 -4.40
CA VAL A 211 -3.04 18.53 -5.15
C VAL A 211 -2.05 19.45 -4.45
N LYS A 212 -0.98 18.88 -3.92
CA LYS A 212 0.02 19.62 -3.12
C LYS A 212 1.11 20.24 -3.97
N ASN A 213 1.48 19.58 -5.08
CA ASN A 213 2.55 20.06 -5.95
C ASN A 213 2.13 20.03 -7.42
N VAL A 214 2.57 21.04 -8.16
CA VAL A 214 2.34 21.16 -9.61
C VAL A 214 3.69 21.39 -10.28
N TYR A 215 4.02 20.53 -11.25
CA TYR A 215 5.28 20.56 -11.96
C TYR A 215 5.05 20.62 -13.47
N SER A 216 5.86 21.44 -14.15
CA SER A 216 5.99 21.38 -15.61
C SER A 216 7.09 20.38 -15.96
N SER A 217 6.83 19.48 -16.91
CA SER A 217 7.84 18.56 -17.43
C SER A 217 7.61 18.29 -18.92
N ASP A 218 8.60 18.61 -19.74
CA ASP A 218 8.56 18.40 -21.20
C ASP A 218 8.58 16.91 -21.59
N ASN A 219 8.93 16.03 -20.64
CA ASN A 219 9.00 14.58 -20.85
C ASN A 219 7.67 13.85 -20.63
N ASN A 220 6.60 14.55 -20.25
CA ASN A 220 5.31 13.90 -20.06
C ASN A 220 4.59 13.68 -21.40
N LYS A 221 4.77 12.50 -22.00
CA LYS A 221 4.14 12.08 -23.27
C LYS A 221 2.61 12.25 -23.31
N TYR A 222 1.94 12.25 -22.15
CA TYR A 222 0.47 12.30 -22.06
C TYR A 222 -0.09 13.70 -21.76
N GLY A 223 0.76 14.73 -21.70
CA GLY A 223 0.35 16.12 -21.56
C GLY A 223 -0.05 16.55 -20.15
N LEU A 224 -0.76 15.71 -19.41
CA LEU A 224 -1.17 15.93 -18.03
C LEU A 224 -1.35 14.59 -17.29
N GLY A 225 -0.87 14.50 -16.06
CA GLY A 225 -1.02 13.31 -15.22
C GLY A 225 -0.93 13.60 -13.73
N PHE A 226 -1.54 12.71 -12.93
CA PHE A 226 -1.53 12.78 -11.47
C PHE A 226 -0.76 11.60 -10.89
N LYS A 227 0.04 11.87 -9.85
CA LYS A 227 0.80 10.87 -9.13
C LYS A 227 0.54 11.00 -7.64
N LEU A 228 -0.03 9.95 -7.04
CA LEU A 228 -0.21 9.79 -5.61
C LEU A 228 1.07 9.23 -4.99
N LYS A 229 1.48 9.79 -3.84
CA LYS A 229 2.70 9.40 -3.11
C LYS A 229 2.48 9.41 -1.60
N ILE A 230 2.89 8.34 -0.94
CA ILE A 230 3.06 8.29 0.52
C ILE A 230 4.53 8.12 0.80
N ARG A 231 5.14 9.14 1.41
CA ARG A 231 6.57 9.15 1.76
C ARG A 231 6.78 8.54 3.15
N ASN A 232 6.71 7.22 3.22
CA ASN A 232 6.95 6.49 4.46
C ASN A 232 7.62 5.15 4.14
N VAL A 233 8.87 4.99 4.60
CA VAL A 233 9.69 3.80 4.33
C VAL A 233 9.05 2.54 4.93
N ILE A 234 8.48 2.64 6.13
CA ILE A 234 7.83 1.49 6.79
C ILE A 234 6.66 1.01 5.95
N PHE A 235 5.80 1.93 5.52
CA PHE A 235 4.65 1.60 4.69
C PHE A 235 5.04 1.01 3.34
N ALA A 236 6.03 1.61 2.67
CA ALA A 236 6.53 1.09 1.41
C ALA A 236 7.07 -0.33 1.55
N ASN A 237 7.83 -0.61 2.62
CA ASN A 237 8.33 -1.95 2.91
C ASN A 237 7.19 -2.94 3.18
N ILE A 238 6.14 -2.55 3.91
CA ILE A 238 4.96 -3.39 4.15
C ILE A 238 4.25 -3.71 2.84
N VAL A 239 4.00 -2.71 1.99
CA VAL A 239 3.30 -2.91 0.71
C VAL A 239 4.10 -3.83 -0.21
N MET A 240 5.40 -3.58 -0.39
CA MET A 240 6.26 -4.40 -1.24
C MET A 240 6.37 -5.84 -0.72
N PHE A 241 6.61 -6.01 0.59
CA PHE A 241 6.65 -7.33 1.20
C PHE A 241 5.30 -8.06 1.07
N SER A 242 4.18 -7.33 1.22
CA SER A 242 2.84 -7.88 1.03
C SER A 242 2.60 -8.32 -0.41
N MET A 243 2.99 -7.51 -1.40
CA MET A 243 2.87 -7.86 -2.82
C MET A 243 3.62 -9.16 -3.12
N ASP A 244 4.88 -9.27 -2.71
CA ASP A 244 5.69 -10.48 -2.96
C ASP A 244 5.12 -11.70 -2.24
N LYS A 245 4.84 -11.56 -0.95
CA LYS A 245 4.35 -12.66 -0.11
C LYS A 245 2.98 -13.16 -0.59
N ILE A 246 2.05 -12.25 -0.88
CA ILE A 246 0.72 -12.62 -1.37
C ILE A 246 0.79 -13.20 -2.78
N ARG A 247 1.57 -12.64 -3.69
CA ARG A 247 1.76 -13.17 -5.05
C ARG A 247 2.26 -14.62 -5.02
N LYS A 248 3.21 -14.95 -4.15
CA LYS A 248 3.68 -16.33 -3.98
C LYS A 248 2.64 -17.22 -3.28
N LEU A 249 1.95 -16.71 -2.27
CA LEU A 249 0.90 -17.45 -1.57
C LEU A 249 -0.25 -17.84 -2.50
N ILE A 250 -0.72 -16.93 -3.36
CA ILE A 250 -1.83 -17.22 -4.28
C ILE A 250 -1.43 -18.19 -5.39
N THR A 251 -0.15 -18.49 -5.63
CA THR A 251 0.24 -19.52 -6.62
C THR A 251 0.32 -20.94 -6.03
N GLU A 252 0.16 -21.09 -4.72
CA GLU A 252 0.18 -22.37 -4.01
C GLU A 252 -0.91 -23.35 -4.47
N ARG A 253 -0.73 -24.64 -4.13
CA ARG A 253 -1.58 -25.73 -4.63
C ARG A 253 -2.98 -25.78 -4.03
N LYS A 254 -3.14 -25.36 -2.78
CA LYS A 254 -4.40 -25.51 -2.03
C LYS A 254 -4.90 -24.14 -1.60
N TRP A 255 -6.12 -23.80 -1.98
CA TRP A 255 -6.77 -22.58 -1.51
C TRP A 255 -7.93 -22.93 -0.59
N ASN A 256 -7.96 -22.25 0.56
CA ASN A 256 -9.18 -22.16 1.36
C ASN A 256 -10.03 -20.98 0.85
N ARG A 257 -11.25 -20.85 1.38
CA ARG A 257 -12.20 -19.78 0.99
C ARG A 257 -11.60 -18.38 1.07
N ASN A 258 -10.83 -18.08 2.11
CA ASN A 258 -10.21 -16.77 2.31
C ASN A 258 -9.12 -16.48 1.27
N LEU A 259 -8.29 -17.48 0.95
CA LEU A 259 -7.26 -17.34 -0.06
C LEU A 259 -7.86 -17.24 -1.47
N THR A 260 -8.96 -17.96 -1.75
CA THR A 260 -9.71 -17.79 -3.00
C THR A 260 -10.23 -16.35 -3.13
N LEU A 261 -10.88 -15.81 -2.09
CA LEU A 261 -11.38 -14.43 -2.11
C LEU A 261 -10.26 -13.41 -2.33
N LEU A 262 -9.12 -13.60 -1.66
CA LEU A 262 -7.93 -12.76 -1.83
C LEU A 262 -7.40 -12.83 -3.27
N ALA A 263 -7.28 -14.03 -3.82
CA ALA A 263 -6.79 -14.27 -5.17
C ALA A 263 -7.72 -13.69 -6.24
N GLU A 264 -9.04 -13.83 -6.08
CA GLU A 264 -10.05 -13.26 -6.99
C GLU A 264 -9.97 -11.72 -7.00
N ALA A 265 -9.91 -11.11 -5.81
CA ALA A 265 -9.81 -9.66 -5.65
C ALA A 265 -8.49 -9.10 -6.22
N TYR A 266 -7.37 -9.75 -5.94
CA TYR A 266 -6.06 -9.42 -6.49
C TYR A 266 -6.06 -9.51 -8.01
N PHE A 267 -6.53 -10.64 -8.56
CA PHE A 267 -6.53 -10.88 -9.99
C PHE A 267 -7.45 -9.91 -10.74
N ALA A 268 -8.62 -9.58 -10.17
CA ALA A 268 -9.54 -8.61 -10.76
C ALA A 268 -8.88 -7.24 -10.98
N LYS A 269 -8.13 -6.73 -9.99
CA LYS A 269 -7.46 -5.42 -10.11
C LYS A 269 -6.16 -5.47 -10.92
N LEU A 270 -5.39 -6.56 -10.84
CA LEU A 270 -4.26 -6.80 -11.74
C LEU A 270 -4.71 -6.72 -13.21
N LEU A 271 -5.83 -7.38 -13.54
CA LEU A 271 -6.41 -7.35 -14.88
C LEU A 271 -6.91 -5.96 -15.29
N SER A 272 -7.42 -5.16 -14.36
CA SER A 272 -7.89 -3.81 -14.70
C SER A 272 -6.77 -2.87 -15.14
N GLY A 273 -5.55 -3.05 -14.64
CA GLY A 273 -4.36 -2.29 -15.07
C GLY A 273 -3.62 -2.95 -16.24
N ASP A 274 -3.05 -4.14 -16.03
CA ASP A 274 -2.15 -4.81 -16.98
C ASP A 274 -2.86 -5.79 -17.93
N GLY A 275 -4.15 -6.03 -17.70
CA GLY A 275 -4.94 -6.98 -18.46
C GLY A 275 -5.54 -6.39 -19.74
N ASN A 276 -5.60 -7.20 -20.79
CA ASN A 276 -6.34 -6.87 -22.01
C ASN A 276 -7.18 -8.04 -22.51
N VAL A 277 -8.36 -7.72 -23.06
CA VAL A 277 -9.26 -8.68 -23.71
C VAL A 277 -9.26 -8.43 -25.22
N ASP A 278 -9.04 -9.48 -25.99
CA ASP A 278 -9.13 -9.46 -27.45
C ASP A 278 -10.24 -10.39 -27.93
N LEU A 279 -11.09 -9.90 -28.82
CA LEU A 279 -12.10 -10.69 -29.51
C LEU A 279 -11.71 -10.83 -30.98
N ALA A 280 -11.73 -12.06 -31.48
CA ALA A 280 -11.55 -12.35 -32.90
C ALA A 280 -12.80 -13.00 -33.48
N PHE A 281 -13.28 -12.48 -34.61
CA PHE A 281 -14.45 -12.98 -35.35
C PHE A 281 -14.10 -13.77 -36.61
N LYS A 282 -12.80 -14.05 -36.84
CA LYS A 282 -12.28 -14.67 -38.09
C LYS A 282 -13.12 -15.88 -38.52
N ASN A 283 -13.91 -15.69 -39.58
CA ASN A 283 -14.74 -16.69 -40.27
C ASN A 283 -15.68 -17.52 -39.37
N ARG A 284 -16.09 -17.00 -38.20
CA ARG A 284 -16.92 -17.72 -37.24
C ARG A 284 -18.16 -16.91 -36.88
N ARG A 285 -19.31 -17.57 -36.77
CA ARG A 285 -20.54 -16.98 -36.20
C ARG A 285 -20.34 -16.56 -34.73
N LEU A 286 -19.48 -17.26 -33.99
CA LEU A 286 -19.20 -17.00 -32.57
C LEU A 286 -17.79 -16.43 -32.35
N PRO A 287 -17.62 -15.36 -31.54
CA PRO A 287 -16.31 -14.79 -31.27
C PRO A 287 -15.41 -15.75 -30.48
N GLN A 288 -14.11 -15.65 -30.71
CA GLN A 288 -13.07 -16.26 -29.87
C GLN A 288 -12.45 -15.19 -28.98
N GLY A 289 -12.55 -15.38 -27.66
CA GLY A 289 -12.01 -14.48 -26.65
C GLY A 289 -10.62 -14.88 -26.18
N ARG A 290 -9.74 -13.90 -26.01
CA ARG A 290 -8.41 -14.05 -25.41
C ARG A 290 -8.21 -13.02 -24.32
N ILE A 291 -7.60 -13.44 -23.22
CA ILE A 291 -7.13 -12.57 -22.15
C ILE A 291 -5.60 -12.59 -22.15
N LYS A 292 -5.00 -11.44 -21.92
CA LYS A 292 -3.54 -11.24 -21.88
C LYS A 292 -3.19 -10.39 -20.67
N ILE A 293 -2.01 -10.63 -20.08
CA ILE A 293 -1.38 -9.79 -19.06
C ILE A 293 0.05 -9.55 -19.53
N THR A 294 0.49 -8.30 -19.47
CA THR A 294 1.84 -7.87 -19.86
C THR A 294 2.56 -7.35 -18.62
N ASP A 295 3.80 -7.77 -18.37
CA ASP A 295 4.59 -7.27 -17.23
C ASP A 295 6.09 -7.47 -17.52
N GLY A 296 6.88 -6.39 -17.41
CA GLY A 296 8.32 -6.39 -17.68
C GLY A 296 9.13 -7.42 -16.88
N ASN A 297 8.58 -7.94 -15.79
CA ASN A 297 9.23 -8.95 -14.96
C ASN A 297 8.75 -10.37 -15.32
N LEU A 298 9.68 -11.21 -15.80
CA LEU A 298 9.39 -12.60 -16.19
C LEU A 298 8.91 -13.47 -15.01
N ASP A 299 9.44 -13.27 -13.80
CA ASP A 299 9.02 -14.04 -12.62
C ASP A 299 7.56 -13.74 -12.25
N TYR A 300 7.12 -12.50 -12.49
CA TYR A 300 5.73 -12.12 -12.28
C TYR A 300 4.82 -12.78 -13.31
N LEU A 301 5.24 -12.80 -14.58
CA LEU A 301 4.49 -13.49 -15.63
C LEU A 301 4.36 -14.99 -15.40
N GLN A 302 5.40 -15.65 -14.85
CA GLN A 302 5.33 -17.05 -14.43
C GLN A 302 4.30 -17.26 -13.32
N ASP A 303 4.28 -16.40 -12.30
CA ASP A 303 3.29 -16.47 -11.23
C ASP A 303 1.87 -16.21 -11.75
N TYR A 304 1.69 -15.24 -12.66
CA TYR A 304 0.41 -14.97 -13.29
C TYR A 304 -0.06 -16.16 -14.14
N GLN A 305 0.85 -16.86 -14.82
CA GLN A 305 0.54 -18.10 -15.52
C GLN A 305 0.01 -19.18 -14.56
N ILE A 306 0.64 -19.35 -13.40
CA ILE A 306 0.17 -20.31 -12.39
C ILE A 306 -1.20 -19.88 -11.86
N LEU A 307 -1.37 -18.61 -11.50
CA LEU A 307 -2.63 -18.05 -11.01
C LEU A 307 -3.78 -18.23 -12.02
N MET A 308 -3.53 -17.96 -13.30
CA MET A 308 -4.51 -18.20 -14.37
C MET A 308 -4.88 -19.69 -14.47
N LYS A 309 -3.91 -20.61 -14.36
CA LYS A 309 -4.21 -22.06 -14.33
C LYS A 309 -5.11 -22.42 -13.15
N ARG A 310 -4.93 -21.79 -11.99
CA ARG A 310 -5.77 -22.03 -10.79
C ARG A 310 -7.24 -21.64 -11.02
N PHE A 311 -7.47 -20.58 -11.79
CA PHE A 311 -8.82 -20.18 -12.20
C PHE A 311 -9.33 -20.95 -13.45
N GLY A 312 -8.70 -22.06 -13.80
CA GLY A 312 -9.13 -22.97 -14.87
C GLY A 312 -8.77 -22.51 -16.29
N PHE A 313 -7.99 -21.44 -16.45
CA PHE A 313 -7.49 -21.03 -17.77
C PHE A 313 -6.38 -21.97 -18.24
N ASN A 314 -6.11 -21.96 -19.55
CA ASN A 314 -4.99 -22.66 -20.17
C ASN A 314 -3.95 -21.65 -20.69
N PRO A 315 -3.19 -20.99 -19.80
CA PRO A 315 -2.30 -19.89 -20.18
C PRO A 315 -0.99 -20.39 -20.78
N ARG A 316 -0.49 -19.64 -21.75
CA ARG A 316 0.83 -19.78 -22.35
C ARG A 316 1.64 -18.53 -22.06
N LEU A 317 2.83 -18.72 -21.50
CA LEU A 317 3.84 -17.67 -21.36
C LEU A 317 4.54 -17.49 -22.70
N LEU A 318 4.60 -16.25 -23.17
CA LEU A 318 5.31 -15.84 -24.37
C LEU A 318 6.43 -14.88 -23.96
N GLU A 319 7.57 -15.44 -23.55
CA GLU A 319 8.68 -14.68 -22.97
C GLU A 319 9.20 -13.59 -23.90
N LYS A 320 9.35 -13.90 -25.20
CA LYS A 320 9.76 -12.93 -26.24
C LYS A 320 8.85 -11.70 -26.34
N HIS A 321 7.59 -11.83 -25.93
CA HIS A 321 6.61 -10.76 -25.96
C HIS A 321 6.26 -10.22 -24.57
N ILE A 322 6.87 -10.76 -23.51
CA ILE A 322 6.65 -10.31 -22.13
C ILE A 322 5.15 -10.39 -21.76
N ILE A 323 4.49 -11.46 -22.22
CA ILE A 323 3.04 -11.64 -22.09
C ILE A 323 2.72 -13.05 -21.62
N VAL A 324 1.79 -13.17 -20.68
CA VAL A 324 1.01 -14.40 -20.47
C VAL A 324 -0.37 -14.24 -21.10
N ARG A 325 -0.81 -15.24 -21.86
CA ARG A 325 -2.12 -15.20 -22.53
C ARG A 325 -2.88 -16.51 -22.42
N SER A 326 -4.19 -16.42 -22.40
CA SER A 326 -5.06 -17.60 -22.51
C SER A 326 -6.31 -17.30 -23.34
N TYR A 327 -6.83 -18.34 -23.99
CA TYR A 327 -8.20 -18.32 -24.48
C TYR A 327 -9.15 -18.52 -23.30
N PHE A 328 -10.32 -17.89 -23.35
CA PHE A 328 -11.34 -18.08 -22.31
C PHE A 328 -12.66 -18.60 -22.89
N LYS A 329 -13.35 -19.38 -22.06
CA LYS A 329 -14.67 -19.95 -22.32
C LYS A 329 -15.78 -19.07 -21.73
N LEU A 330 -17.04 -19.44 -21.96
CA LEU A 330 -18.21 -18.66 -21.54
C LEU A 330 -18.33 -18.54 -20.01
N ASP A 331 -18.12 -19.64 -19.29
CA ASP A 331 -18.05 -19.71 -17.83
C ASP A 331 -16.96 -18.80 -17.26
N GLN A 332 -15.77 -18.80 -17.86
CA GLN A 332 -14.67 -17.93 -17.46
C GLN A 332 -14.96 -16.45 -17.70
N ALA A 333 -15.58 -16.11 -18.84
CA ALA A 333 -16.01 -14.74 -19.11
C ALA A 333 -17.04 -14.24 -18.09
N LYS A 334 -18.02 -15.10 -17.74
CA LYS A 334 -19.02 -14.80 -16.69
C LYS A 334 -18.35 -14.64 -15.32
N TRP A 335 -17.41 -15.51 -14.99
CA TRP A 335 -16.64 -15.43 -13.74
C TRP A 335 -15.81 -14.15 -13.65
N LEU A 336 -15.13 -13.73 -14.73
CA LEU A 336 -14.38 -12.47 -14.78
C LEU A 336 -15.28 -11.26 -14.45
N LEU A 337 -16.51 -11.22 -14.99
CA LEU A 337 -17.48 -10.18 -14.63
C LEU A 337 -17.94 -10.29 -13.17
N LYS A 338 -18.16 -11.51 -12.66
CA LYS A 338 -18.58 -11.76 -11.27
C LYS A 338 -17.56 -11.23 -10.26
N ILE A 339 -16.27 -11.42 -10.50
CA ILE A 339 -15.20 -10.91 -9.61
C ILE A 339 -14.91 -9.41 -9.82
N LYS A 340 -15.65 -8.77 -10.74
CA LYS A 340 -15.48 -7.37 -11.15
C LYS A 340 -14.12 -7.09 -11.80
N ALA A 341 -13.59 -8.04 -12.57
CA ALA A 341 -12.44 -7.77 -13.42
C ALA A 341 -12.83 -6.78 -14.53
N PHE A 342 -11.92 -5.85 -14.86
CA PHE A 342 -12.16 -4.80 -15.86
C PHE A 342 -13.33 -3.86 -15.55
N GLU A 343 -13.75 -3.76 -14.29
CA GLU A 343 -14.81 -2.82 -13.90
C GLU A 343 -14.42 -1.40 -14.34
N ASN A 344 -15.27 -0.75 -15.15
CA ASN A 344 -15.02 0.59 -15.72
C ASN A 344 -13.88 0.66 -16.75
N ASN A 345 -13.39 -0.48 -17.23
CA ASN A 345 -12.43 -0.57 -18.32
C ASN A 345 -13.16 -0.98 -19.63
N PRO A 346 -12.76 -0.48 -20.81
CA PRO A 346 -13.31 -0.91 -22.10
C PRO A 346 -13.38 -2.43 -22.31
N ASN A 347 -12.49 -3.18 -21.67
CA ASN A 347 -12.46 -4.65 -21.69
C ASN A 347 -13.72 -5.30 -21.09
N SER A 348 -14.44 -4.64 -20.17
CA SER A 348 -15.73 -5.13 -19.67
C SER A 348 -16.77 -5.21 -20.79
N LYS A 349 -16.82 -4.21 -21.69
CA LYS A 349 -17.72 -4.24 -22.84
C LYS A 349 -17.39 -5.40 -23.78
N LYS A 350 -16.10 -5.67 -24.00
CA LYS A 350 -15.65 -6.82 -24.80
C LYS A 350 -16.10 -8.15 -24.17
N LEU A 351 -15.98 -8.31 -22.85
CA LEU A 351 -16.48 -9.52 -22.17
C LEU A 351 -17.99 -9.68 -22.34
N GLN A 352 -18.77 -8.61 -22.18
CA GLN A 352 -20.23 -8.65 -22.38
C GLN A 352 -20.60 -9.01 -23.82
N THR A 353 -19.93 -8.42 -24.82
CA THR A 353 -20.13 -8.78 -26.24
C THR A 353 -19.85 -10.26 -26.49
N PHE A 354 -18.78 -10.81 -25.91
CA PHE A 354 -18.47 -12.24 -26.04
C PHE A 354 -19.54 -13.14 -25.40
N ILE A 355 -20.02 -12.78 -24.22
CA ILE A 355 -21.07 -13.53 -23.50
C ILE A 355 -22.37 -13.52 -24.32
N ASN A 356 -22.84 -12.33 -24.70
CA ASN A 356 -24.10 -12.15 -25.43
C ASN A 356 -24.12 -12.91 -26.75
N ALA A 357 -22.99 -12.96 -27.46
CA ALA A 357 -22.87 -13.70 -28.71
C ALA A 357 -22.96 -15.23 -28.53
N ARG A 358 -22.70 -15.75 -27.32
CA ARG A 358 -22.63 -17.20 -27.03
C ARG A 358 -23.78 -17.72 -26.16
N THR A 359 -24.64 -16.84 -25.69
CA THR A 359 -25.87 -17.18 -24.95
C THR A 359 -27.13 -17.08 -25.81
N LYS A 360 -27.03 -16.43 -26.97
CA LYS A 360 -27.99 -16.52 -28.06
C LYS A 360 -27.65 -17.75 -28.89
#